data_AF-X1D4Q8-F1
#
_entry.id   AF-X1D4Q8-F1
#
_cell.length_a   1.000
_cell.length_b   1.000
_cell.length_c   1.000
_cell.angle_alpha   90.00
_cell.angle_beta   90.00
_cell.angle_gamma   90.00
#
_symmetry.space_group_name_H-M   'P 1'
#
loop_
_entity.id
_entity.type
_entity.pdbx_description
1 polymer ?
#
loop_
_entity_poly.entity_id
_entity_poly.type
_entity_poly.pdbx_seq_one_letter_code
_entity_poly.pdbx_strand_id
1 'polypeptide(L)' 'YFGEVVATHSDEKLVTNDRLDPEKFNCFAYINGNYIGLENRVLEPHGFSMR' A
#
# COMPACT_ATOMS: atom_id res chain seq x y z
N TYR A 1 -4.21 10.26 15.95
CA TYR A 1 -4.08 11.70 15.65
C TYR A 1 -4.61 11.95 14.25
N PHE A 2 -5.32 13.06 14.06
CA PHE A 2 -5.74 13.50 12.73
C PHE A 2 -4.76 14.56 12.22
N GLY A 3 -4.39 14.49 10.95
CA GLY A 3 -3.45 15.41 10.33
C GLY A 3 -3.54 15.34 8.80
N GLU A 4 -3.20 16.44 8.15
CA GLU A 4 -3.13 16.53 6.70
C GLU A 4 -1.79 15.98 6.19
N VAL A 5 -1.86 15.17 5.12
CA VAL A 5 -0.65 14.70 4.43
C VAL A 5 -0.23 15.75 3.42
N VAL A 6 0.78 16.53 3.75
CA VAL A 6 1.28 17.63 2.92
C VAL A 6 2.21 17.18 1.79
N ALA A 7 2.84 16.00 1.92
CA ALA A 7 3.73 15.43 0.92
C ALA A 7 3.91 13.92 1.15
N THR A 8 4.25 13.20 0.06
CA THR A 8 4.64 11.78 0.09
C THR A 8 5.93 11.59 -0.71
N HIS A 9 6.76 10.63 -0.29
CA HIS A 9 7.99 10.27 -0.98
C HIS A 9 8.07 8.75 -1.16
N SER A 10 8.53 8.30 -2.32
CA SER A 10 8.77 6.89 -2.64
C SER A 10 10.01 6.77 -3.53
N ASP A 11 10.69 5.61 -3.46
CA ASP A 11 11.65 5.21 -4.48
C ASP A 11 10.88 5.00 -5.81
N GLU A 12 11.42 5.55 -6.90
CA GLU A 12 10.83 5.45 -8.24
C GLU A 12 10.61 4.00 -8.67
N LYS A 13 11.47 3.07 -8.21
CA LYS A 13 11.36 1.64 -8.53
C LYS A 13 10.08 1.00 -8.00
N LEU A 14 9.45 1.60 -6.99
CA LEU A 14 8.23 1.11 -6.36
C LEU A 14 6.95 1.69 -6.98
N VAL A 15 7.08 2.57 -7.99
CA VAL A 15 5.96 3.28 -8.61
C VAL A 15 5.76 2.80 -10.04
N THR A 16 4.50 2.63 -10.46
CA THR A 16 4.10 2.31 -11.83
C THR A 16 2.78 3.00 -12.13
N ASN A 17 2.71 3.74 -13.25
CA ASN A 17 1.56 4.57 -13.63
C ASN A 17 1.11 5.54 -12.51
N ASP A 18 2.07 6.26 -11.91
CA ASP A 18 1.85 7.20 -10.80
C ASP A 18 1.19 6.59 -9.54
N ARG A 19 1.31 5.27 -9.37
CA ARG A 19 0.77 4.52 -8.23
C ARG A 19 1.83 3.60 -7.65
N LEU A 20 1.76 3.34 -6.36
CA LEU A 20 2.57 2.28 -5.75
C LEU A 20 2.22 0.94 -6.39
N ASP A 21 3.24 0.19 -6.79
CA ASP A 21 3.12 -1.13 -7.37
C ASP A 21 3.10 -2.18 -6.25
N PRO A 22 1.95 -2.85 -5.99
CA PRO A 22 1.83 -3.83 -4.92
C PRO A 22 2.73 -5.06 -5.12
N GLU A 23 3.15 -5.35 -6.36
CA GLU A 23 4.03 -6.48 -6.64
C GLU A 23 5.50 -6.19 -6.28
N LYS A 24 5.88 -4.91 -6.26
CA LYS A 24 7.24 -4.46 -5.93
C LYS A 24 7.40 -4.02 -4.48
N PHE A 25 6.29 -3.71 -3.82
CA PHE A 25 6.28 -3.19 -2.46
C PHE A 25 6.36 -4.33 -1.44
N ASN A 26 7.39 -4.37 -0.59
CA ASN A 26 7.47 -5.35 0.49
C ASN A 26 6.94 -4.71 1.78
N CYS A 27 5.75 -5.13 2.20
CA CYS A 27 5.05 -4.59 3.37
C CYS A 27 4.75 -5.68 4.40
N PHE A 28 4.56 -5.27 5.64
CA PHE A 28 4.18 -6.15 6.72
C PHE A 28 2.99 -5.59 7.49
N ALA A 29 2.14 -6.48 7.98
CA ALA A 29 1.10 -6.15 8.94
C ALA A 29 1.60 -6.47 10.35
N TYR A 30 1.34 -5.56 11.31
CA TYR A 30 1.53 -5.86 12.72
C TYR A 30 0.21 -6.34 13.32
N ILE A 31 0.13 -7.61 13.69
CA ILE A 31 -1.08 -8.23 14.24
C ILE A 31 -0.71 -8.98 15.51
N ASN A 32 -1.32 -8.58 16.63
CA ASN A 32 -1.20 -9.25 17.92
C ASN A 32 0.26 -9.55 18.34
N GLY A 33 1.13 -8.54 18.30
CA GLY A 33 2.54 -8.72 18.69
C GLY A 33 3.46 -9.24 17.58
N ASN A 34 2.93 -9.62 16.42
CA ASN A 34 3.69 -10.28 15.36
C ASN A 34 3.72 -9.44 14.09
N TYR A 35 4.86 -9.46 13.41
CA TYR A 35 5.02 -8.94 12.05
C TYR A 35 4.73 -10.05 11.05
N ILE A 36 3.73 -9.86 10.21
CA ILE A 36 3.32 -10.80 9.16
C ILE A 36 3.65 -10.17 7.83
N GLY A 37 4.51 -10.81 7.04
CA GLY A 37 4.78 -10.38 5.67
C GLY A 37 3.51 -10.45 4.83
N LEU A 38 3.21 -9.38 4.09
CA LEU A 38 2.14 -9.39 3.10
C LEU A 38 2.68 -10.04 1.83
N GLU A 39 1.97 -11.03 1.29
CA GLU A 39 2.34 -11.59 0.00
C GLU A 39 2.06 -10.55 -1.10
N ASN A 40 3.05 -10.35 -1.98
CA ASN A 40 2.98 -9.43 -3.10
C ASN A 40 2.04 -9.95 -4.18
N ARG A 41 0.75 -9.80 -3.96
CA ARG A 41 -0.28 -10.18 -4.94
C ARG A 41 -1.46 -9.23 -4.87
N VAL A 42 -1.91 -8.77 -6.03
CA VAL A 42 -3.21 -8.12 -6.15
C VAL A 42 -4.29 -9.19 -5.97
N LEU A 43 -5.10 -9.05 -4.91
CA LEU A 43 -6.27 -9.91 -4.71
C LEU A 43 -7.39 -9.49 -5.66
N GLU A 44 -7.89 -8.27 -5.48
CA GLU A 44 -8.88 -7.64 -6.36
C GLU A 44 -8.74 -6.11 -6.32
N PRO A 45 -9.05 -5.38 -7.41
CA PRO A 45 -9.12 -3.94 -7.40
C PRO A 45 -10.35 -3.47 -6.60
N HIS A 46 -10.13 -2.79 -5.47
CA HIS A 46 -11.20 -2.13 -4.74
C HIS A 46 -11.70 -0.90 -5.50
N GLY A 47 -12.97 -0.93 -5.91
CA GLY A 47 -13.69 0.22 -6.45
C GLY A 47 -14.71 0.75 -5.44
N PHE A 48 -14.98 2.06 -5.47
CA PHE A 48 -16.08 2.63 -4.72
C PHE A 48 -17.38 2.48 -5.53
N SER A 49 -18.39 1.84 -4.94
CA SER A 49 -19.75 1.92 -5.46
C SER A 49 -20.33 3.27 -5.02
N MET A 50 -20.40 4.22 -5.96
CA MET A 50 -21.24 5.41 -5.80
C MET A 50 -22.69 4.96 -6.04
N ARG A 51 -23.40 4.57 -4.98
CA ARG A 51 -24.87 4.49 -4.99
C ARG A 51 -25.46 5.81 -4.52
#